data_AF-A0A2X3ES33-F1
#
_entry.id   AF-A0A2X3ES33-F1
#
_cell.length_a   1.000
_cell.length_b   1.000
_cell.length_c   1.000
_cell.angle_alpha   90.00
_cell.angle_beta   90.00
_cell.angle_gamma   90.00
#
_symmetry.space_group_name_H-M   'P 1'
#
loop_
_entity.id
_entity.type
_entity.pdbx_description
1 polymer ?
#
loop_
_entity_poly.entity_id
_entity_poly.type
_entity_poly.pdbx_seq_one_letter_code
_entity_poly.pdbx_strand_id
1 'polypeptide(L)' 'MAKAREAWPQKTIIAGNVVTGEMCEELILSGADIVKVGIGPGSVCTTRVKTGSAIRSSPP' A
#
# COMPACT_ATOMS: atom_id res chain seq x y z
N MET A 1 3.84 10.60 -4.47
CA MET A 1 3.50 11.27 -3.20
C MET A 1 3.85 12.77 -3.20
N ALA A 2 4.96 13.21 -3.81
CA ALA A 2 5.39 14.63 -3.84
C ALA A 2 4.26 15.66 -4.04
N LYS A 3 3.45 15.52 -5.11
CA LYS A 3 2.32 16.43 -5.39
C LYS A 3 1.30 16.51 -4.24
N ALA A 4 0.95 15.38 -3.63
CA ALA A 4 -0.01 15.36 -2.53
C ALA A 4 0.58 15.98 -1.25
N ARG A 5 1.86 15.73 -0.98
CA ARG A 5 2.55 16.29 0.18
C ARG A 5 2.77 17.81 0.06
N GLU A 6 3.00 18.29 -1.15
CA GLU A 6 3.10 19.72 -1.49
C GLU A 6 1.74 20.42 -1.34
N ALA A 7 0.66 19.85 -1.88
CA ALA A 7 -0.67 20.43 -1.79
C ALA A 7 -1.24 20.43 -0.35
N TRP A 8 -0.88 19.43 0.46
CA TRP A 8 -1.40 19.28 1.83
C TRP A 8 -0.29 19.04 2.85
N PRO A 9 0.52 20.07 3.17
CA PRO A 9 1.71 19.95 4.01
C PRO A 9 1.44 19.70 5.50
N GLN A 10 0.19 19.57 5.94
CA GLN A 10 -0.15 19.35 7.35
C GLN A 10 -1.21 18.25 7.53
N LYS A 11 -1.63 17.60 6.43
CA LYS A 11 -2.63 16.53 6.49
C LYS A 11 -1.93 15.17 6.53
N THR A 12 -2.53 14.26 7.29
CA THR A 12 -2.14 12.85 7.31
C THR A 12 -2.43 12.21 5.97
N ILE A 13 -1.40 11.61 5.36
CA ILE A 13 -1.49 10.90 4.09
C ILE A 13 -1.40 9.41 4.34
N ILE A 14 -2.45 8.70 3.96
CA ILE A 14 -2.51 7.23 3.97
C ILE A 14 -2.26 6.74 2.54
N ALA A 15 -1.15 6.03 2.33
CA ALA A 15 -0.76 5.49 1.03
C ALA A 15 -0.78 3.95 1.04
N GLY A 16 -1.07 3.32 -0.10
CA GLY A 16 -1.16 1.88 -0.21
C GLY A 16 -2.01 1.44 -1.41
N ASN A 17 -2.32 0.14 -1.56
CA ASN A 17 -1.87 -0.95 -0.70
C ASN A 17 -0.52 -1.53 -1.18
N VAL A 18 0.35 -1.93 -0.24
CA VAL A 18 1.66 -2.56 -0.54
C VAL A 18 1.73 -3.98 -0.01
N VAL A 19 2.73 -4.73 -0.47
CA VAL A 19 2.84 -6.18 -0.26
C VAL A 19 4.28 -6.66 -0.02
N THR A 20 5.28 -5.81 -0.23
CA THR A 20 6.68 -6.05 0.12
C THR A 20 7.21 -4.94 1.03
N GLY A 21 8.32 -5.21 1.72
CA GLY A 21 9.01 -4.22 2.56
C GLY A 21 9.53 -3.03 1.75
N GLU A 22 10.13 -3.28 0.58
CA GLU A 22 10.69 -2.22 -0.29
C GLU A 22 9.61 -1.23 -0.75
N MET A 23 8.43 -1.74 -1.14
CA MET A 23 7.30 -0.87 -1.51
C MET A 23 6.82 0.00 -0.34
N CYS A 24 6.88 -0.53 0.89
CA CYS A 24 6.54 0.23 2.09
C CYS A 24 7.56 1.35 2.32
N GLU A 25 8.85 1.01 2.22
CA GLU A 25 9.95 1.95 2.38
C GLU A 25 9.88 3.09 1.35
N GLU A 26 9.63 2.78 0.09
CA GLU A 26 9.45 3.79 -0.96
C GLU A 26 8.33 4.79 -0.64
N LEU A 27 7.19 4.31 -0.11
CA LEU A 27 6.07 5.18 0.25
C LEU A 27 6.38 6.06 1.46
N ILE A 28 7.08 5.52 2.47
CA ILE A 28 7.52 6.27 3.65
C ILE A 28 8.51 7.37 3.22
N LEU A 29 9.55 7.01 2.46
CA LEU A 29 10.55 7.96 1.95
C LEU A 29 9.93 9.03 1.06
N SER A 30 8.85 8.70 0.36
CA SER A 30 8.11 9.64 -0.48
C SER A 30 7.14 10.56 0.30
N GLY A 31 6.99 10.38 1.61
CA GLY A 31 6.23 11.26 2.50
C GLY A 31 4.83 10.78 2.90
N ALA A 32 4.58 9.46 2.92
CA ALA A 32 3.37 8.91 3.53
C ALA A 32 3.51 8.83 5.06
N ASP A 33 2.45 9.19 5.78
CA ASP A 33 2.40 9.07 7.25
C ASP A 33 1.95 7.67 7.69
N ILE A 34 1.09 7.04 6.88
CA ILE A 34 0.55 5.70 7.14
C ILE A 34 0.63 4.90 5.84
N VAL A 35 1.16 3.67 5.93
CA VAL A 35 1.16 2.73 4.81
C VAL A 35 0.16 1.61 5.06
N LYS A 36 -0.80 1.44 4.15
CA LYS A 36 -1.76 0.34 4.19
C LYS A 36 -1.19 -0.89 3.50
N VAL A 37 -1.14 -2.01 4.21
CA VAL A 37 -0.56 -3.27 3.74
C VAL A 37 -1.65 -4.27 3.35
N GLY A 38 -1.41 -5.01 2.26
CA GLY A 38 -2.20 -6.17 1.83
C GLY A 38 -2.96 -5.95 0.53
N ILE A 39 -2.77 -6.84 -0.45
CA ILE A 39 -3.56 -6.90 -1.68
C ILE A 39 -4.19 -8.30 -1.77
N GLY A 40 -5.52 -8.38 -1.86
CA GLY A 40 -6.21 -9.67 -1.92
C GLY A 40 -6.58 -10.41 -0.61
N PRO A 41 -6.44 -9.89 0.64
CA PRO A 41 -6.86 -10.62 1.84
C PRO A 41 -8.32 -10.37 2.26
N GLY A 42 -9.03 -9.44 1.61
CA GLY A 42 -10.42 -9.10 1.98
C GLY A 42 -11.41 -10.22 1.59
N SER A 43 -12.44 -10.44 2.41
CA SER A 43 -13.47 -11.50 2.22
C SER A 43 -14.20 -11.45 0.88
N VAL A 44 -14.31 -10.26 0.28
CA VAL A 44 -14.96 -10.03 -1.02
C VAL A 44 -13.95 -9.79 -2.17
N CYS A 45 -12.64 -9.89 -1.91
CA CYS A 45 -11.63 -9.47 -2.87
C CYS A 45 -11.43 -10.52 -3.98
N THR A 46 -11.86 -10.21 -5.20
CA THR A 46 -11.73 -11.11 -6.37
C THR A 46 -10.38 -11.05 -7.07
N THR A 47 -9.45 -10.21 -6.63
CA THR A 47 -8.15 -10.00 -7.31
C THR A 47 -7.39 -11.31 -7.47
N ARG A 48 -7.35 -12.16 -6.42
CA ARG A 48 -6.75 -13.50 -6.50
C ARG A 48 -7.37 -14.36 -7.60
N VAL A 49 -8.69 -14.26 -7.80
CA VAL A 49 -9.45 -15.07 -8.76
C VAL A 49 -9.27 -14.55 -10.20
N LYS A 50 -9.24 -13.23 -10.39
CA LYS A 50 -9.23 -12.62 -11.74
C LYS A 50 -7.84 -12.42 -12.33
N THR A 51 -6.85 -12.08 -11.51
CA THR A 51 -5.50 -11.75 -12.02
C THR A 51 -4.45 -12.77 -11.60
N GLY A 52 -4.77 -13.75 -10.74
CA GLY A 52 -3.80 -14.72 -10.20
C GLY A 52 -2.75 -14.11 -9.25
N SER A 53 -2.55 -12.79 -9.28
CA SER A 53 -1.68 -12.05 -8.40
C SER A 53 -2.35 -11.77 -7.06
N ALA A 54 -1.94 -12.48 -6.03
CA ALA A 54 -2.20 -12.14 -4.65
C ALA A 54 -0.95 -12.47 -3.83
N ILE A 55 -0.30 -11.45 -3.28
CA ILE A 55 0.84 -11.68 -2.39
C ILE A 55 0.28 -12.09 -1.03
N ARG A 56 0.66 -13.29 -0.57
CA ARG A 56 0.47 -13.68 0.82
C ARG A 56 1.34 -12.76 1.66
N SER A 57 0.73 -12.07 2.62
CA SER A 57 1.42 -11.22 3.58
C SER A 57 2.28 -12.00 4.58
N SER A 58 2.32 -13.33 4.49
CA SER A 58 3.19 -14.20 5.29
C SER A 58 3.87 -15.24 4.37
N PRO A 59 5.18 -15.51 4.56
CA PRO A 59 5.76 -16.76 4.10
C PRO A 59 5.04 -17.94 4.80
N PRO A 60 5.10 -19.17 4.25
CA PRO A 60 4.56 -20.36 4.92
C PRO A 60 5.12 -20.53 6.34
#